data_AF-A0A955XTM6-F1
#
_entry.id   AF-A0A955XTM6-F1
#
_cell.length_a   1.000
_cell.length_b   1.000
_cell.length_c   1.000
_cell.angle_alpha   90.00
_cell.angle_beta   90.00
_cell.angle_gamma   90.00
#
_symmetry.space_group_name_H-M   'P 1'
#
loop_
_entity.id
_entity.type
_entity.pdbx_description
1 polymer ?
#
loop_
_entity_poly.entity_id
_entity_poly.type
_entity_poly.pdbx_seq_one_letter_code
_entity_poly.pdbx_strand_id
1 'polypeptide(L)'
;MAEILRQHGISGVEEGADLSTVTSYKVGGPAELLIRPDSEAALADALRLLAENNVDYAVVGWGSNLIVADEGFAGAVIQLGPGFRYVTVPAFSADATSVEVEVGAATMNNHLVRELHKN
;
A
#
# COMPACT_ATOMS: atom_id res chain seq x y z
N MET A 1 9.24 7.26 16.53
CA MET A 1 9.18 6.33 15.39
C MET A 1 9.29 7.04 14.03
N ALA A 2 8.46 8.05 13.74
CA ALA A 2 8.51 8.76 12.45
C ALA A 2 9.91 9.28 12.07
N GLU A 3 10.63 9.86 13.03
CA GLU A 3 12.00 10.34 12.82
C GLU A 3 12.96 9.21 12.39
N ILE A 4 12.87 8.03 13.02
CA ILE A 4 13.70 6.87 12.67
C ILE A 4 13.45 6.45 11.21
N LEU A 5 12.18 6.42 10.79
CA LEU A 5 11.81 6.09 9.40
C LEU A 5 12.39 7.10 8.41
N ARG A 6 12.28 8.39 8.70
CA ARG A 6 12.79 9.47 7.85
C ARG A 6 14.32 9.44 7.72
N GLN A 7 15.04 9.15 8.81
CA GLN A 7 16.50 8.99 8.80
C GLN A 7 16.98 7.82 7.92
N HIS A 8 16.12 6.82 7.70
CA HIS A 8 16.37 5.70 6.79
C HIS A 8 15.84 5.95 5.37
N GLY A 9 15.48 7.19 5.03
CA GLY A 9 15.08 7.58 3.69
C GLY A 9 13.61 7.31 3.35
N ILE A 10 12.77 6.91 4.31
CA ILE A 10 11.35 6.67 4.09
C ILE A 10 10.63 8.03 4.16
N SER A 11 10.31 8.58 2.99
CA SER A 11 9.80 9.96 2.84
C SER A 11 8.30 10.10 3.07
N GLY A 12 7.50 9.07 2.78
CA GLY A 12 6.05 9.08 2.88
C GLY A 12 5.50 8.87 4.29
N VAL A 13 6.04 9.54 5.32
CA VAL A 13 5.67 9.33 6.73
C VAL A 13 4.89 10.51 7.30
N GLU A 14 3.65 10.24 7.70
CA GLU A 14 2.70 11.20 8.27
C GLU A 14 2.31 10.76 9.68
N GLU A 15 2.34 11.69 10.65
CA GLU A 15 1.99 11.42 12.05
C GLU A 15 0.56 11.91 12.32
N GLY A 16 -0.25 11.12 13.04
CA GLY A 16 -1.63 11.51 13.36
C GLY A 16 -2.57 11.59 12.16
N ALA A 17 -2.28 10.83 11.10
CA ALA A 17 -3.01 10.92 9.82
C ALA A 17 -4.46 10.47 9.96
N ASP A 18 -5.40 11.28 9.47
CA ASP A 18 -6.82 10.96 9.43
C ASP A 18 -7.09 9.80 8.44
N LEU A 19 -7.51 8.64 8.97
CA LEU A 19 -7.73 7.44 8.16
C LEU A 19 -8.99 7.51 7.29
N SER A 20 -9.88 8.49 7.50
CA SER A 20 -10.98 8.76 6.57
C SER A 20 -10.47 9.15 5.17
N THR A 21 -9.24 9.64 5.05
CA THR A 21 -8.62 10.00 3.77
C THR A 21 -8.17 8.79 2.95
N VAL A 22 -8.06 7.61 3.57
CA VAL A 22 -7.59 6.37 2.93
C VAL A 22 -8.65 5.27 2.86
N THR A 23 -9.87 5.52 3.35
CA THR A 23 -11.02 4.60 3.22
C THR A 23 -12.05 5.11 2.23
N SER A 24 -12.70 4.21 1.49
CA SER A 24 -13.75 4.61 0.53
C SER A 24 -15.01 5.14 1.22
N TYR A 25 -15.29 4.63 2.43
CA TYR A 25 -16.40 5.09 3.26
C TYR A 25 -16.15 6.45 3.90
N LYS A 26 -14.91 6.98 3.83
CA LYS A 26 -14.51 8.25 4.42
C LYS A 26 -14.79 8.33 5.92
N VAL A 27 -14.48 7.23 6.61
CA VAL A 27 -14.57 7.09 8.06
C VAL A 27 -13.26 6.55 8.60
N GLY A 28 -12.97 6.87 9.87
CA GLY A 28 -11.76 6.45 10.56
C GLY A 28 -11.10 7.59 11.30
N GLY A 29 -10.73 7.32 12.55
CA GLY A 29 -9.91 8.21 13.37
C GLY A 29 -8.44 8.24 12.94
N PRO A 30 -7.58 8.88 13.74
CA PRO A 30 -6.16 9.03 13.40
C PRO A 30 -5.38 7.72 13.53
N ALA A 31 -4.44 7.48 12.62
CA ALA A 31 -3.34 6.54 12.88
C ALA A 31 -2.20 7.25 13.60
N GLU A 32 -1.45 6.56 14.46
CA GLU A 32 -0.19 7.12 14.98
C GLU A 32 0.77 7.45 13.83
N LEU A 33 0.88 6.55 12.85
CA LEU A 33 1.65 6.74 11.62
C LEU A 33 0.87 6.28 10.40
N LEU A 34 1.01 7.04 9.32
CA LEU A 34 0.69 6.59 7.96
C LEU A 34 1.95 6.62 7.12
N ILE A 35 2.32 5.48 6.56
CA ILE A 35 3.55 5.25 5.82
C ILE A 35 3.20 4.88 4.38
N ARG A 36 3.76 5.61 3.43
CA ARG A 36 3.61 5.39 2.00
C ARG A 36 4.98 5.13 1.38
N PRO A 37 5.49 3.88 1.43
CA PRO A 37 6.76 3.55 0.81
C PRO A 37 6.65 3.70 -0.71
N ASP A 38 7.74 4.15 -1.33
CA ASP A 38 7.83 4.40 -2.76
C ASP A 38 8.47 3.24 -3.54
N SER A 39 9.05 2.26 -2.84
CA SER A 39 9.79 1.13 -3.40
C SER A 39 9.72 -0.09 -2.48
N GLU A 40 10.02 -1.27 -3.02
CA GLU A 40 10.13 -2.51 -2.25
C GLU A 40 11.20 -2.42 -1.16
N ALA A 41 12.33 -1.78 -1.44
CA ALA A 41 13.39 -1.54 -0.46
C ALA A 41 12.89 -0.66 0.70
N ALA A 42 12.22 0.45 0.39
CA ALA A 42 11.65 1.32 1.42
C ALA A 42 10.56 0.61 2.25
N LEU A 43 9.75 -0.23 1.61
CA LEU A 43 8.75 -1.06 2.32
C LEU A 43 9.43 -2.05 3.25
N ALA A 44 10.44 -2.79 2.77
CA ALA A 44 11.17 -3.76 3.58
C ALA A 44 11.85 -3.10 4.79
N ASP A 45 12.48 -1.94 4.60
CA ASP A 45 13.08 -1.18 5.69
C ASP A 45 12.04 -0.65 6.67
N ALA A 46 10.91 -0.13 6.18
CA ALA A 46 9.82 0.31 7.05
C ALA A 46 9.33 -0.84 7.94
N LEU A 47 9.04 -2.01 7.35
CA LEU A 47 8.57 -3.20 8.07
C LEU A 47 9.59 -3.68 9.10
N ARG A 48 10.88 -3.70 8.74
CA ARG A 48 11.98 -4.07 9.64
C ARG A 48 12.06 -3.11 10.83
N LEU A 49 12.04 -1.80 10.59
CA LEU A 49 12.12 -0.79 11.64
C LEU A 49 10.92 -0.83 12.58
N LEU A 50 9.70 -1.05 12.05
CA LEU A 50 8.50 -1.22 12.87
C LEU A 50 8.62 -2.46 13.77
N ALA A 51 9.09 -3.59 13.22
CA ALA A 51 9.31 -4.82 13.98
C ALA A 51 10.37 -4.65 15.07
N GLU A 52 11.52 -4.04 14.76
CA GLU A 52 12.60 -3.77 15.71
C GLU A 52 12.16 -2.88 16.89
N ASN A 53 11.18 -2.00 16.66
CA ASN A 53 10.65 -1.08 17.66
C ASN A 53 9.32 -1.56 18.28
N ASN A 54 8.87 -2.78 17.98
CA ASN A 54 7.59 -3.35 18.46
C ASN A 54 6.38 -2.46 18.17
N VAL A 55 6.33 -1.85 16.98
CA VAL A 55 5.20 -1.05 16.52
C VAL A 55 4.29 -1.93 15.67
N ASP A 56 3.06 -2.14 16.14
CA ASP A 56 2.04 -2.84 15.38
C ASP A 56 1.70 -2.09 14.08
N TYR A 57 1.42 -2.84 13.02
CA TYR A 57 1.07 -2.23 11.75
C TYR A 57 0.01 -3.00 10.96
N ALA A 58 -0.69 -2.26 10.09
CA ALA A 58 -1.64 -2.81 9.13
C ALA A 58 -1.30 -2.32 7.72
N VAL A 59 -1.30 -3.23 6.74
CA VAL A 59 -1.14 -2.88 5.33
C VAL A 59 -2.53 -2.70 4.71
N VAL A 60 -2.75 -1.56 4.07
CA VAL A 60 -4.03 -1.22 3.44
C VAL A 60 -3.84 -0.93 1.95
N GLY A 61 -4.82 -1.36 1.17
CA GLY A 61 -4.95 -0.95 -0.23
C GLY A 61 -5.67 0.40 -0.34
N TRP A 62 -6.67 0.44 -1.21
CA TRP A 62 -7.52 1.62 -1.44
C TRP A 62 -8.69 1.76 -0.46
N GLY A 63 -8.72 0.94 0.59
CA GLY A 63 -9.72 1.02 1.66
C GLY A 63 -11.17 0.80 1.22
N SER A 64 -11.41 0.08 0.12
CA SER A 64 -12.76 -0.21 -0.40
C SER A 64 -13.60 -1.15 0.47
N ASN A 65 -12.95 -1.82 1.42
CA ASN A 65 -13.56 -2.78 2.35
C ASN A 65 -13.05 -2.59 3.78
N LEU A 66 -12.73 -1.34 4.14
CA LEU A 66 -12.24 -1.00 5.48
C LEU A 66 -13.20 -0.03 6.15
N ILE A 67 -13.54 -0.36 7.40
CA ILE A 67 -14.20 0.54 8.34
C ILE A 67 -13.25 0.67 9.52
N VAL A 68 -12.80 1.89 9.78
CA VAL A 68 -11.88 2.21 10.87
C VAL A 68 -12.69 2.92 11.94
N ALA A 69 -12.47 2.57 13.21
CA ALA A 69 -13.14 3.20 14.33
C ALA A 69 -12.72 4.68 14.48
N ASP A 70 -13.57 5.51 15.10
CA ASP A 70 -13.26 6.93 15.34
C ASP A 70 -12.07 7.15 16.29
N GLU A 71 -11.77 6.16 17.13
CA GLU A 71 -10.55 6.14 17.96
C GLU A 71 -9.27 5.94 17.13
N GLY A 72 -9.40 5.48 15.87
CA GLY A 72 -8.29 5.34 14.95
C GLY A 72 -7.51 4.02 15.09
N PHE A 73 -6.21 4.08 14.87
CA PHE A 73 -5.31 2.91 14.94
C PHE A 73 -4.05 3.23 15.73
N ALA A 74 -3.86 2.53 16.85
CA ALA A 74 -2.68 2.63 17.70
C ALA A 74 -1.51 1.83 17.08
N GLY A 75 -0.86 2.45 16.08
CA GLY A 75 0.25 1.87 15.35
C GLY A 75 0.43 2.50 13.97
N ALA A 76 1.13 1.79 13.09
CA ALA A 76 1.41 2.25 11.74
C ALA A 76 0.43 1.67 10.71
N VAL A 77 -0.12 2.52 9.85
CA VAL A 77 -0.84 2.12 8.65
C VAL A 77 0.11 2.25 7.45
N ILE A 78 0.24 1.21 6.65
CA ILE A 78 1.08 1.20 5.45
C ILE A 78 0.17 1.19 4.22
N GLN A 79 0.24 2.22 3.39
CA GLN A 79 -0.50 2.30 2.13
C GLN A 79 0.46 2.31 0.95
N LEU A 80 0.38 1.29 0.09
CA LEU A 80 1.28 1.15 -1.05
C LEU A 80 1.00 2.21 -2.12
N GLY A 81 2.06 2.91 -2.52
CA GLY A 81 2.01 4.04 -3.45
C GLY A 81 2.18 3.67 -4.92
N PRO A 82 2.47 4.67 -5.78
CA PRO A 82 2.68 4.49 -7.22
C PRO A 82 3.77 3.48 -7.60
N GLY A 83 4.82 3.30 -6.79
CA GLY A 83 5.88 2.31 -7.05
C GLY A 83 5.38 0.85 -7.09
N PHE A 84 4.17 0.60 -6.57
CA PHE A 84 3.51 -0.71 -6.57
C PHE A 84 2.34 -0.76 -7.57
N ARG A 85 2.26 0.16 -8.53
CA ARG A 85 1.22 0.21 -9.57
C ARG A 85 1.82 -0.11 -10.92
N TYR A 86 1.87 -1.39 -11.25
CA TYR A 86 2.38 -1.85 -12.54
C TYR A 86 1.65 -3.12 -12.97
N VAL A 87 1.66 -3.36 -14.28
CA VAL A 87 1.18 -4.59 -14.90
C VAL A 87 2.23 -4.98 -15.93
N THR A 88 2.83 -6.16 -15.75
CA THR A 88 3.75 -6.76 -16.71
C THR A 88 3.05 -7.94 -17.37
N VAL A 89 2.78 -7.80 -18.67
CA VAL A 89 2.20 -8.86 -19.50
C VAL A 89 3.31 -9.42 -20.39
N PRO A 90 3.74 -10.68 -20.21
CA PRO A 90 4.71 -11.31 -21.10
C PRO A 90 4.11 -11.56 -22.48
N ALA A 91 4.95 -11.81 -23.48
CA ALA A 91 4.48 -12.30 -24.77
C ALA A 91 3.88 -13.70 -24.62
N PHE A 92 2.72 -13.94 -25.25
CA PHE A 92 2.04 -15.23 -25.26
C PHE A 92 1.56 -15.58 -26.68
N SER A 93 1.34 -16.87 -26.93
CA SER A 93 0.83 -17.34 -28.23
C SER A 93 -0.68 -17.11 -28.34
N ALA A 94 -1.17 -16.91 -29.57
CA ALA A 94 -2.59 -16.65 -29.80
C ALA A 94 -3.51 -17.84 -29.44
N ASP A 95 -2.96 -19.05 -29.36
CA ASP A 95 -3.63 -20.29 -28.95
C ASP A 95 -3.50 -20.57 -27.44
N ALA A 96 -2.82 -19.71 -26.69
CA ALA A 96 -2.69 -19.87 -25.24
C ALA A 96 -4.06 -19.78 -24.56
N THR A 97 -4.36 -20.76 -23.70
CA THR A 97 -5.61 -20.81 -22.92
C THR A 97 -5.51 -20.07 -21.59
N SER A 98 -4.31 -19.69 -21.18
CA SER A 98 -4.02 -18.97 -19.94
C SER A 98 -2.74 -18.16 -20.09
N VAL A 99 -2.68 -17.01 -19.43
CA VAL A 99 -1.49 -16.15 -19.39
C VAL A 99 -1.21 -15.81 -17.93
N GLU A 100 0.05 -15.94 -17.53
CA GLU A 100 0.53 -15.44 -16.24
C GLU A 100 0.96 -13.99 -16.39
N VAL A 101 0.52 -13.15 -15.45
CA VAL A 101 0.82 -11.71 -15.44
C VAL A 101 1.30 -11.30 -14.07
N GLU A 102 2.28 -10.41 -14.05
CA GLU A 102 2.80 -9.83 -12.81
C GLU A 102 2.12 -8.49 -12.57
N VAL A 103 1.60 -8.29 -11.36
CA VAL A 103 0.80 -7.11 -11.03
C VAL A 103 1.23 -6.56 -9.68
N GLY A 104 1.57 -5.28 -9.66
CA GLY A 104 1.88 -4.58 -8.42
C GLY A 104 0.66 -4.48 -7.50
N ALA A 105 0.87 -4.67 -6.20
CA ALA A 105 -0.21 -4.78 -5.20
C ALA A 105 -1.10 -3.52 -5.04
N ALA A 106 -0.65 -2.35 -5.50
CA ALA A 106 -1.45 -1.11 -5.48
C ALA A 106 -2.26 -0.89 -6.77
N THR A 107 -2.13 -1.78 -7.76
CA THR A 107 -2.83 -1.68 -9.05
C THR A 107 -4.33 -1.85 -8.85
N MET A 108 -5.12 -0.94 -9.40
CA MET A 108 -6.57 -1.07 -9.34
C MET A 108 -7.05 -2.21 -10.26
N ASN A 109 -7.95 -3.05 -9.77
CA ASN A 109 -8.48 -4.19 -10.52
C ASN A 109 -9.07 -3.80 -11.88
N ASN A 110 -9.75 -2.64 -11.96
CA ASN A 110 -10.30 -2.14 -13.22
C ASN A 110 -9.20 -1.76 -14.24
N HIS A 111 -8.03 -1.31 -13.78
CA HIS A 111 -6.90 -1.00 -14.63
C HIS A 111 -6.27 -2.29 -15.16
N LEU A 112 -6.04 -3.29 -14.29
CA LEU A 112 -5.58 -4.61 -14.69
C LEU A 112 -6.46 -5.20 -15.80
N VAL A 113 -7.77 -5.27 -15.58
CA VAL A 113 -8.72 -5.79 -16.57
C VAL A 113 -8.63 -5.05 -17.90
N ARG A 114 -8.44 -3.73 -17.89
CA ARG A 114 -8.29 -2.93 -19.12
C ARG A 114 -6.99 -3.20 -19.86
N GLU A 115 -5.88 -3.39 -19.15
CA GLU A 115 -4.59 -3.72 -19.77
C GLU A 115 -4.63 -5.12 -20.41
N LEU A 116 -5.29 -6.09 -19.76
CA LEU A 116 -5.44 -7.44 -20.32
C LEU A 116 -6.32 -7.50 -21.56
N HIS A 117 -7.32 -6.62 -21.70
CA HIS A 117 -8.15 -6.56 -22.91
C HIS A 117 -7.47 -5.93 -24.14
N LYS A 118 -6.33 -5.24 -23.95
CA LYS A 118 -5.61 -4.58 -25.05
C LYS A 118 -4.62 -5.52 -25.78
N ASN A 119 -4.28 -6.64 -25.16
CA ASN A 119 -3.30 -7.63 -25.65
C ASN A 119 -4.02 -8.88 -26.15
#